data_AF-W1XF63-F1
#
_entry.id   AF-W1XF63-F1
#
_cell.length_a   1.000
_cell.length_b   1.000
_cell.length_c   1.000
_cell.angle_alpha   90.00
_cell.angle_beta   90.00
_cell.angle_gamma   90.00
#
_symmetry.space_group_name_H-M   'P 1'
#
loop_
_entity.id
_entity.type
_entity.pdbx_description
1 polymer ?
#
loop_
_entity_poly.entity_id
_entity_poly.type
_entity_poly.pdbx_seq_one_letter_code
_entity_poly.pdbx_strand_id
1 'polypeptide(L)' 'MSEQNNTEMTFQIQRIYTKDISFEAPNAPHVFQKDWQP' A
#
# COMPACT_ATOMS: atom_id res chain seq x y z
N MET A 1 -29.26 -33.17 -20.40
CA MET A 1 -29.02 -32.24 -19.30
C MET A 1 -27.57 -31.77 -19.42
N SER A 2 -27.35 -30.72 -20.20
CA SER A 2 -26.03 -30.13 -20.43
C SER A 2 -25.76 -29.09 -19.35
N GLU A 3 -24.93 -29.42 -18.38
CA GLU A 3 -24.42 -28.46 -17.39
C GLU A 3 -23.40 -27.54 -18.08
N GLN A 4 -23.87 -26.39 -18.58
CA GLN A 4 -22.99 -25.28 -18.95
C GLN A 4 -22.49 -24.63 -17.67
N ASN A 5 -21.37 -25.12 -17.15
CA ASN A 5 -20.68 -24.48 -16.04
C ASN A 5 -19.93 -23.26 -16.59
N ASN A 6 -20.63 -22.12 -16.65
CA ASN A 6 -20.02 -20.84 -16.98
C ASN A 6 -19.25 -20.35 -15.75
N THR A 7 -18.02 -20.83 -15.61
CA THR A 7 -17.13 -20.42 -14.53
C THR A 7 -16.70 -18.98 -14.78
N GLU A 8 -17.51 -18.01 -14.37
CA GLU A 8 -17.12 -16.62 -14.33
C GLU A 8 -15.85 -16.50 -13.48
N MET A 9 -14.81 -15.86 -14.03
CA MET A 9 -13.54 -15.68 -13.33
C MET A 9 -13.77 -14.89 -12.04
N THR A 10 -13.72 -15.59 -10.92
CA THR A 10 -13.88 -14.99 -9.60
C THR A 10 -12.52 -14.57 -9.07
N PHE A 11 -12.29 -13.27 -8.97
CA PHE A 11 -11.09 -12.71 -8.36
C PHE A 11 -11.38 -12.43 -6.88
N GLN A 12 -10.67 -13.11 -5.97
CA GLN A 12 -10.79 -12.91 -4.54
C GLN A 12 -9.46 -12.47 -3.93
N ILE A 13 -9.49 -11.39 -3.15
CA ILE A 13 -8.33 -10.90 -2.40
C ILE A 13 -8.08 -11.84 -1.22
N GLN A 14 -6.88 -12.42 -1.14
CA GLN A 14 -6.52 -13.36 -0.07
C GLN A 14 -5.95 -12.66 1.16
N ARG A 15 -5.01 -11.73 0.97
CA ARG A 15 -4.40 -10.95 2.06
C ARG A 15 -3.73 -9.70 1.51
N ILE A 16 -3.90 -8.59 2.23
CA ILE A 16 -3.15 -7.36 1.99
C ILE A 16 -2.26 -7.14 3.22
N TYR A 17 -0.98 -6.89 3.00
CA TYR A 17 -0.03 -6.59 4.05
C TYR A 17 1.11 -5.76 3.50
N THR A 18 1.70 -4.93 4.36
CA THR A 18 2.87 -4.15 3.99
C THR A 18 4.10 -5.05 3.99
N LYS A 19 4.80 -5.08 2.85
CA LYS A 19 6.00 -5.90 2.69
C LYS A 19 7.24 -5.25 3.28
N ASP A 20 7.31 -3.94 3.15
CA ASP A 20 8.44 -3.15 3.62
C ASP A 20 8.01 -1.70 3.80
N ILE A 21 8.56 -1.04 4.82
CA ILE A 21 8.41 0.39 5.05
C ILE A 21 9.76 0.90 5.53
N SER A 22 10.30 1.90 4.83
CA SER A 22 11.45 2.67 5.29
C SER A 22 11.06 4.14 5.37
N PHE A 23 11.36 4.75 6.52
CA PHE A 23 11.24 6.18 6.73
C PHE A 23 12.47 6.68 7.47
N GLU A 24 13.20 7.59 6.83
CA GLU A 24 14.40 8.21 7.39
C GLU A 24 14.27 9.73 7.36
N ALA A 25 14.63 10.37 8.47
CA ALA A 25 14.64 11.82 8.60
C ALA A 25 16.07 12.27 8.95
N PRO A 26 16.98 12.34 7.97
CA PRO A 26 18.42 12.53 8.22
C PRO A 26 18.76 13.86 8.90
N ASN A 27 17.89 14.85 8.73
CA ASN A 27 18.07 16.19 9.29
C ASN A 27 17.10 16.49 10.45
N ALA A 28 16.47 15.47 11.04
CA ALA A 28 15.71 15.65 12.28
C ALA A 28 16.70 15.77 13.46
N PRO A 29 16.50 16.71 14.41
CA PRO A 29 15.40 17.69 14.52
C PRO A 29 15.69 19.04 13.85
N HIS A 30 16.85 19.24 13.22
CA HIS A 30 17.27 20.52 12.62
C HIS A 30 16.28 21.09 11.59
N VAL A 31 15.50 20.24 10.93
CA VAL A 31 14.39 20.66 10.06
C VAL A 31 13.34 21.51 10.79
N PHE A 32 13.11 21.29 12.09
CA PHE A 32 12.13 22.03 12.89
C PHE A 32 12.57 23.47 13.21
N GLN A 33 13.84 23.81 12.97
CA GLN A 33 14.37 25.17 13.17
C GLN A 33 14.38 26.00 11.89
N LYS A 34 14.08 25.39 10.73
CA LYS A 34 13.98 26.13 9.47
C LYS A 34 12.62 26.83 9.42
N ASP A 35 12.62 28.09 8.98
CA ASP A 35 11.38 28.81 8.70
C ASP A 35 10.56 28.02 7.68
N TRP A 36 9.38 27.56 8.10
CA TRP A 36 8.45 26.86 7.22
C TRP A 36 7.87 27.86 6.23
N GLN A 37 8.35 27.83 4.98
CA GLN A 37 7.70 28.54 3.88
C GLN A 37 6.73 27.56 3.18
N PRO A 38 5.43 27.90 3.10
CA PRO A 38 4.43 27.06 2.45
C PRO A 38 4.67 26.87 0.95
#